data_AF-A0A1I4H408-F1
#
_entry.id   AF-A0A1I4H408-F1
#
_cell.length_a   1.000
_cell.length_b   1.000
_cell.length_c   1.000
_cell.angle_alpha   90.00
_cell.angle_beta   90.00
_cell.angle_gamma   90.00
#
_symmetry.space_group_name_H-M   'P 1'
#
loop_
_entity.id
_entity.type
_entity.pdbx_description
1 polymer ?
#
loop_
_entity_poly.entity_id
_entity_poly.type
_entity_poly.pdbx_seq_one_letter_code
_entity_poly.pdbx_strand_id
1 'polypeptide(L)'
;MSTTLEKQRLIVMNGQKIVQEPDENSEWQTVGAIKKAEEGIKPGIYNIFTAREASPGEQYEGIVLHIDKNNEIFYQKTKKEYIIHHLKNFSEKLMAGRTVRIGYEGDKISLEHTEPQKQGRKLKI
;
A
#
# COMPACT_ATOMS: atom_id res chain seq x y z
N MET A 1 -1.67 7.91 -22.05
CA MET A 1 -2.86 7.08 -21.77
C MET A 1 -3.21 7.32 -20.31
N SER A 2 -4.44 7.76 -20.03
CA SER A 2 -4.89 8.01 -18.66
C SER A 2 -5.26 6.68 -18.04
N THR A 3 -4.40 6.13 -17.20
CA THR A 3 -4.67 4.89 -16.46
C THR A 3 -5.79 5.19 -15.46
N THR A 4 -7.02 4.80 -15.80
CA THR A 4 -8.12 4.87 -14.85
C THR A 4 -7.87 3.80 -13.81
N LEU A 5 -7.62 4.19 -12.57
CA LEU A 5 -7.47 3.23 -11.49
C LEU A 5 -8.83 2.59 -11.22
N GLU A 6 -8.92 1.31 -11.52
CA GLU A 6 -10.13 0.50 -11.29
C GLU A 6 -10.46 0.48 -9.80
N LYS A 7 -11.76 0.42 -9.47
CA LYS A 7 -12.23 0.42 -8.08
C LYS A 7 -11.86 -0.91 -7.41
N GLN A 8 -10.64 -1.01 -6.90
CA GLN A 8 -10.10 -2.22 -6.30
C GLN A 8 -10.05 -2.14 -4.76
N ARG A 9 -10.24 -3.29 -4.11
CA ARG A 9 -9.87 -3.50 -2.70
C ARG A 9 -9.03 -4.76 -2.56
N LEU A 10 -8.25 -4.82 -1.49
CA LEU A 10 -7.49 -6.02 -1.12
C LEU A 10 -8.12 -6.65 0.10
N ILE A 11 -8.24 -7.97 0.11
CA ILE A 11 -8.56 -8.72 1.33
C ILE A 11 -7.36 -9.56 1.71
N VAL A 12 -6.92 -9.41 2.96
CA VAL A 12 -5.86 -10.24 3.54
C VAL A 12 -6.48 -11.10 4.64
N MET A 13 -6.33 -12.41 4.53
CA MET A 13 -6.84 -13.38 5.52
C MET A 13 -5.90 -14.57 5.60
N ASN A 14 -5.55 -15.01 6.82
CA ASN A 14 -4.76 -16.22 7.05
C ASN A 14 -3.45 -16.30 6.22
N GLY A 15 -2.76 -15.18 6.02
CA GLY A 15 -1.53 -15.12 5.23
C GLY A 15 -1.75 -15.23 3.71
N GLN A 16 -3.00 -15.11 3.24
CA GLN A 16 -3.37 -14.99 1.83
C GLN A 16 -3.86 -13.58 1.54
N LYS A 17 -3.71 -13.15 0.28
CA LYS A 17 -4.14 -11.86 -0.26
C LYS A 17 -4.91 -12.09 -1.56
N ILE A 18 -6.09 -11.47 -1.66
CA ILE A 18 -6.91 -11.42 -2.86
C ILE A 18 -7.19 -9.97 -3.27
N VAL A 19 -7.35 -9.75 -4.56
CA VAL A 19 -7.83 -8.48 -5.12
C VAL A 19 -9.30 -8.66 -5.44
N GLN A 20 -10.11 -7.64 -5.15
CA GLN A 20 -11.52 -7.62 -5.51
C GLN A 20 -11.90 -6.34 -6.24
N GLU A 21 -12.82 -6.47 -7.18
CA GLU A 21 -13.43 -5.39 -7.94
C GLU A 21 -14.96 -5.54 -7.88
N PRO A 22 -15.72 -4.44 -7.93
CA PRO A 22 -17.18 -4.53 -8.04
C PRO A 22 -17.57 -5.04 -9.44
N ASP A 23 -18.54 -5.93 -9.51
CA ASP A 23 -19.25 -6.23 -10.75
C ASP A 23 -20.27 -5.13 -11.11
N GLU A 24 -21.04 -5.36 -12.18
CA GLU A 24 -22.07 -4.44 -12.68
C GLU A 24 -23.17 -4.15 -11.64
N ASN A 25 -23.37 -5.04 -10.66
CA ASN A 25 -24.34 -4.88 -9.56
C ASN A 25 -23.71 -4.28 -8.30
N SER A 26 -22.45 -3.80 -8.37
CA SER A 26 -21.67 -3.31 -7.24
C SER A 26 -21.33 -4.37 -6.18
N GLU A 27 -21.40 -5.67 -6.52
CA GLU A 27 -20.97 -6.75 -5.64
C GLU A 27 -19.47 -7.02 -5.84
N TRP A 28 -18.75 -7.22 -4.73
CA TRP A 28 -17.30 -7.43 -4.78
C TRP A 28 -16.96 -8.86 -5.21
N GLN A 29 -16.32 -8.98 -6.37
CA GLN A 29 -15.86 -10.24 -6.92
C GLN A 29 -14.34 -10.37 -6.80
N THR A 30 -13.84 -11.58 -6.57
CA THR A 30 -12.40 -11.85 -6.60
C THR A 30 -11.89 -11.83 -8.02
N VAL A 31 -10.87 -11.01 -8.27
CA VAL A 31 -10.21 -10.93 -9.58
C VAL A 31 -8.79 -11.49 -9.49
N GLY A 32 -8.42 -12.28 -10.51
CA GLY A 32 -7.13 -12.94 -10.57
C GLY A 32 -6.93 -14.06 -9.53
N ALA A 33 -5.67 -14.42 -9.29
CA ALA A 33 -5.30 -15.51 -8.41
C ALA A 33 -5.18 -15.09 -6.94
N ILE A 34 -5.50 -16.01 -6.04
CA ILE A 34 -5.17 -15.90 -4.62
C ILE A 34 -3.65 -15.98 -4.45
N LYS A 35 -3.05 -14.97 -3.81
CA LYS A 35 -1.61 -14.90 -3.59
C LYS A 35 -1.28 -15.03 -2.11
N LYS A 36 -0.04 -15.38 -1.78
CA LYS A 36 0.45 -15.26 -0.40
C LYS A 36 0.53 -13.78 -0.01
N ALA A 37 0.03 -13.43 1.16
CA ALA A 37 0.21 -12.10 1.72
C ALA A 37 1.66 -11.90 2.14
N GLU A 38 2.18 -10.70 1.91
CA GLU A 38 3.52 -10.33 2.33
C GLU A 38 3.61 -10.21 3.85
N GLU A 39 4.74 -10.63 4.40
CA GLU A 39 5.03 -10.50 5.83
C GLU A 39 4.93 -9.03 6.25
N GLY A 40 4.27 -8.76 7.39
CA GLY A 40 4.03 -7.41 7.90
C GLY A 40 2.66 -6.84 7.53
N ILE A 41 2.00 -7.36 6.49
CA ILE A 41 0.61 -6.99 6.18
C ILE A 41 -0.34 -7.82 7.05
N LYS A 42 -1.11 -7.15 7.89
CA LYS A 42 -2.06 -7.80 8.80
C LYS A 42 -3.31 -8.27 8.04
N PRO A 43 -4.07 -9.24 8.59
CA PRO A 43 -5.40 -9.53 8.06
C PRO A 43 -6.32 -8.30 8.11
N GLY A 44 -7.15 -8.13 7.09
CA GLY A 44 -8.08 -7.02 6.97
C GLY A 44 -8.57 -6.76 5.55
N ILE A 45 -9.53 -5.83 5.44
CA ILE A 45 -10.02 -5.28 4.19
C ILE A 45 -9.32 -3.94 3.95
N TYR A 46 -8.72 -3.77 2.78
CA TYR A 46 -8.00 -2.56 2.40
C TYR A 46 -8.63 -1.94 1.16
N ASN A 47 -9.35 -0.85 1.36
CA ASN A 47 -10.05 -0.12 0.32
C ASN A 47 -9.09 0.78 -0.46
N ILE A 48 -8.17 0.18 -1.23
CA ILE A 48 -7.15 0.93 -1.98
C ILE A 48 -7.74 1.87 -3.04
N PHE A 49 -8.99 1.62 -3.47
CA PHE A 49 -9.74 2.55 -4.33
C PHE A 49 -9.97 3.94 -3.70
N THR A 50 -9.83 4.10 -2.38
CA THR A 50 -9.93 5.42 -1.73
C THR A 50 -8.57 6.14 -1.67
N ALA A 51 -7.54 5.58 -2.30
CA ALA A 51 -6.23 6.18 -2.29
C ALA A 51 -6.18 7.46 -3.13
N ARG A 52 -5.39 8.42 -2.67
CA ARG A 52 -5.06 9.64 -3.43
C ARG A 52 -3.60 9.64 -3.80
N GLU A 53 -3.24 10.40 -4.83
CA GLU A 53 -1.84 10.60 -5.17
C GLU A 53 -1.10 11.41 -4.09
N ALA A 54 0.17 11.07 -3.92
CA ALA A 54 1.09 11.84 -3.09
C ALA A 54 1.17 13.29 -3.57
N SER A 55 1.12 14.23 -2.63
CA SER A 55 1.09 15.66 -2.88
C SER A 55 2.46 16.30 -2.61
N PRO A 56 2.88 17.30 -3.41
CA PRO A 56 4.09 18.07 -3.14
C PRO A 56 4.03 18.75 -1.76
N GLY A 57 5.15 18.73 -1.05
CA GLY A 57 5.29 19.29 0.30
C GLY A 57 4.84 18.37 1.44
N GLU A 58 4.28 17.19 1.13
CA GLU A 58 3.82 16.24 2.14
C GLU A 58 4.81 15.10 2.40
N GLN A 59 4.66 14.49 3.58
CA GLN A 59 5.39 13.30 3.98
C GLN A 59 4.43 12.21 4.48
N TYR A 60 4.70 10.98 4.07
CA TYR A 60 3.87 9.82 4.36
C TYR A 60 4.68 8.72 5.02
N GLU A 61 4.23 8.31 6.22
CA GLU A 61 4.82 7.19 6.95
C GLU A 61 3.78 6.07 7.10
N GLY A 62 4.19 4.87 6.70
CA GLY A 62 3.29 3.74 6.63
C GLY A 62 3.85 2.55 5.89
N ILE A 63 3.05 1.50 5.84
CA ILE A 63 3.42 0.23 5.20
C ILE A 63 3.18 0.32 3.69
N VAL A 64 4.14 -0.15 2.89
CA VAL A 64 3.90 -0.43 1.46
C VAL A 64 2.94 -1.60 1.39
N LEU A 65 1.71 -1.34 0.99
CA LEU A 65 0.61 -2.30 1.05
C LEU A 65 0.55 -3.16 -0.21
N HIS A 66 0.68 -2.53 -1.38
CA HIS A 66 0.55 -3.22 -2.65
C HIS A 66 1.38 -2.53 -3.72
N ILE A 67 2.13 -3.31 -4.50
CA ILE A 67 2.89 -2.83 -5.64
C ILE A 67 2.18 -3.33 -6.88
N ASP A 68 1.69 -2.39 -7.69
CA ASP A 68 1.05 -2.65 -8.97
C ASP A 68 2.05 -2.30 -10.08
N LYS A 69 2.76 -3.33 -10.53
CA LYS A 69 3.78 -3.19 -11.57
C LYS A 69 3.18 -2.88 -12.94
N ASN A 70 1.91 -3.24 -13.18
CA ASN A 70 1.27 -3.02 -14.47
C ASN A 70 0.97 -1.53 -14.66
N ASN A 71 0.52 -0.88 -13.59
CA ASN A 71 0.22 0.55 -13.58
C ASN A 71 1.41 1.42 -13.13
N GLU A 72 2.58 0.83 -12.91
CA GLU A 72 3.80 1.49 -12.43
C GLU A 72 3.60 2.32 -11.14
N ILE A 73 2.78 1.84 -10.22
CA ILE A 73 2.47 2.49 -8.94
C ILE A 73 2.60 1.55 -7.75
N PHE A 74 2.64 2.12 -6.56
CA PHE A 74 2.41 1.38 -5.34
C PHE A 74 1.52 2.17 -4.38
N TYR A 75 0.79 1.40 -3.57
CA TYR A 75 -0.09 1.88 -2.54
C TYR A 75 0.62 1.79 -1.19
N GLN A 76 0.71 2.91 -0.49
CA GLN A 76 1.13 2.96 0.91
C GLN A 76 -0.11 3.13 1.80
N LYS A 77 -0.20 2.34 2.86
CA LYS A 77 -1.19 2.58 3.92
C LYS A 77 -0.55 3.33 5.07
N THR A 78 -0.98 4.56 5.29
CA THR A 78 -0.60 5.36 6.46
C THR A 78 -1.52 5.04 7.65
N LYS A 79 -1.38 5.78 8.75
CA LYS A 79 -2.33 5.70 9.88
C LYS A 79 -3.73 6.20 9.51
N LYS A 80 -3.84 7.12 8.56
CA LYS A 80 -5.08 7.84 8.25
C LYS A 80 -5.71 7.41 6.92
N GLU A 81 -4.88 7.12 5.93
CA GLU A 81 -5.31 7.04 4.53
C GLU A 81 -4.43 6.11 3.70
N TYR A 82 -4.80 5.99 2.42
CA TYR A 82 -4.03 5.26 1.41
C TYR A 82 -3.45 6.27 0.42
N ILE A 83 -2.17 6.11 0.09
CA ILE A 83 -1.43 7.01 -0.79
C ILE A 83 -0.91 6.22 -1.98
N ILE A 84 -1.08 6.77 -3.18
CA ILE A 84 -0.50 6.27 -4.42
C ILE A 84 0.81 7.02 -4.69
N HIS A 85 1.83 6.25 -5.04
CA HIS A 85 3.13 6.75 -5.45
C HIS A 85 3.52 6.09 -6.78
N HIS A 86 4.18 6.84 -7.67
CA HIS A 86 4.70 6.28 -8.92
C HIS A 86 6.04 5.60 -8.71
N LEU A 87 6.18 4.35 -9.18
CA LEU A 87 7.41 3.57 -9.05
C LEU A 87 8.61 4.23 -9.74
N LYS A 88 8.38 4.90 -10.89
CA LYS A 88 9.43 5.61 -11.65
C LYS A 88 10.19 6.68 -10.84
N ASN A 89 9.59 7.16 -9.75
CA ASN A 89 10.18 8.18 -8.89
C ASN A 89 11.22 7.59 -7.90
N PHE A 90 11.35 6.27 -7.85
CA PHE A 90 12.21 5.56 -6.91
C PHE A 90 13.12 4.61 -7.68
N SER A 91 14.44 4.76 -7.52
CA SER A 91 15.43 3.83 -8.06
C SER A 91 15.63 2.60 -7.16
N GLU A 92 15.26 2.73 -5.88
CA GLU A 92 15.41 1.68 -4.88
C GLU A 92 14.33 0.60 -4.99
N LYS A 93 14.70 -0.63 -4.65
CA LYS A 93 13.78 -1.77 -4.70
C LYS A 93 12.78 -1.72 -3.54
N LEU A 94 11.54 -1.37 -3.86
CA LEU A 94 10.42 -1.41 -2.91
C LEU A 94 9.92 -2.84 -2.65
N MET A 95 9.52 -3.09 -1.41
CA MET A 95 8.94 -4.36 -0.98
C MET A 95 7.65 -4.12 -0.21
N ALA A 96 6.56 -4.76 -0.65
CA ALA A 96 5.31 -4.76 0.10
C ALA A 96 5.52 -5.44 1.47
N GLY A 97 4.79 -4.98 2.48
CA GLY A 97 4.93 -5.41 3.87
C GLY A 97 5.95 -4.64 4.71
N ARG A 98 6.76 -3.76 4.08
CA ARG A 98 7.75 -2.93 4.80
C ARG A 98 7.22 -1.54 5.08
N THR A 99 7.60 -0.99 6.24
CA THR A 99 7.28 0.40 6.59
C THR A 99 8.33 1.31 5.98
N VAL A 100 7.86 2.38 5.36
CA VAL A 100 8.68 3.41 4.74
C VAL A 100 8.17 4.78 5.14
N ARG A 101 9.06 5.76 5.10
CA ARG A 101 8.73 7.18 5.15
C ARG A 101 9.13 7.80 3.81
N ILE A 102 8.18 8.48 3.18
CA ILE A 102 8.36 9.09 1.86
C ILE A 102 8.04 10.57 1.95
N GLY A 103 8.97 11.43 1.55
CA GLY A 103 8.77 12.88 1.51
C GLY A 103 8.85 13.42 0.09
N TYR A 104 8.03 14.43 -0.22
CA TYR A 104 8.05 15.16 -1.48
C TYR A 104 8.41 16.61 -1.22
N GLU A 105 9.69 16.98 -1.29
CA GLU A 105 10.18 18.34 -1.03
C GLU A 105 10.62 19.01 -2.34
N GLY A 106 9.73 19.81 -2.93
CA GLY A 106 9.97 20.40 -4.26
C GLY A 106 10.15 19.29 -5.30
N ASP A 107 11.27 19.33 -6.04
CA ASP A 107 11.63 18.30 -7.01
C ASP A 107 12.35 17.08 -6.39
N LYS A 108 12.61 17.12 -5.08
CA LYS A 108 13.32 16.05 -4.38
C LYS A 108 12.34 15.10 -3.72
N ILE A 109 12.54 13.80 -3.96
CA ILE A 109 11.80 12.72 -3.31
C ILE A 109 12.75 11.99 -2.38
N SER A 110 12.34 11.82 -1.12
CA SER A 110 13.07 11.04 -0.12
C SER A 110 12.35 9.71 0.15
N LEU A 111 13.11 8.65 0.34
CA LEU A 111 12.62 7.33 0.75
C LEU A 111 13.51 6.85 1.90
N GLU A 112 12.89 6.55 3.03
CA GLU A 112 13.56 5.96 4.19
C GLU A 112 12.86 4.66 4.59
N HIS A 113 13.62 3.57 4.66
CA HIS A 113 13.12 2.32 5.24
C HIS A 113 13.09 2.43 6.77
N THR A 114 11.92 2.21 7.36
CA THR A 114 11.74 2.23 8.81
C THR A 114 11.48 0.81 9.29
N GLU A 115 12.31 0.34 10.23
CA GLU A 115 12.02 -0.92 10.89
C GLU A 115 10.82 -0.73 11.83
N PRO A 116 9.88 -1.70 11.91
CA PRO A 116 8.86 -1.65 12.94
C PRO A 116 9.55 -1.68 14.30
N GLN A 117 9.49 -0.56 15.02
CA GLN A 117 9.98 -0.47 16.40
C GLN A 117 9.31 -1.60 17.18
N LYS A 118 10.10 -2.60 17.62
CA LYS A 118 9.62 -3.64 18.53
C LYS A 118 9.24 -2.93 19.84
N GLN A 119 7.98 -2.53 19.98
CA GLN A 119 7.43 -2.17 21.29
C GLN A 119 7.43 -3.45 22.11
N GLY A 120 8.52 -3.69 22.83
CA GLY A 120 8.59 -4.68 23.88
C GLY A 120 7.49 -4.35 24.88
N ARG A 121 6.48 -5.21 24.97
CA ARG A 121 5.54 -5.20 26.10
C ARG A 121 6.38 -5.44 27.36
N LYS A 122 6.69 -4.37 28.10
CA LYS A 122 7.05 -4.51 29.52
C LYS A 122 5.79 -4.99 30.23
N LEU A 123 5.68 -6.30 30.42
CA LEU A 123 4.77 -6.87 31.41
C LEU A 123 5.27 -6.35 32.77
N LYS A 124 4.49 -5.46 33.39
CA LYS A 124 4.63 -5.20 34.82
C LYS A 124 4.07 -6.45 35.51
N ILE A 125 4.95 -7.21 36.15
CA ILE A 125 4.61 -8.23 37.15
C ILE A 125 4.62 -7.51 38.50
#